data_AF-A0A7V2VGI3-F1
#
_entry.id   AF-A0A7V2VGI3-F1
#
_cell.length_a   1.000
_cell.length_b   1.000
_cell.length_c   1.000
_cell.angle_alpha   90.00
_cell.angle_beta   90.00
_cell.angle_gamma   90.00
#
_symmetry.space_group_name_H-M   'P 1'
#
loop_
_entity.id
_entity.type
_entity.pdbx_description
1 polymer ?
#
loop_
_entity_poly.entity_id
_entity_poly.type
_entity_poly.pdbx_seq_one_letter_code
_entity_poly.pdbx_strand_id
1 'polypeptide(L)'
;MKCKNVMPTTYLLIAIVVMVALHFSFPVARIIPPLWNLLGIIPLALGVIINLIADQAFHKANTTVKPFKESTTLVTEGVFRISRNPMYLGFVLILIGIGVLMESLTPYVIVLAFAILMDRMYIRVEERMIAEEFGAEWEEYKRSTRRWL
;
A
#
# COMPACT_ATOMS: atom_id res chain seq x y z
N MET A 1 20.31 -9.43 0.46
CA MET A 1 20.14 -7.98 0.75
C MET A 1 19.51 -7.82 2.13
N LYS A 2 20.24 -7.26 3.10
CA LYS A 2 19.78 -6.97 4.47
C LYS A 2 18.97 -5.65 4.49
N CYS A 3 17.73 -5.65 3.99
CA CYS A 3 16.78 -4.55 4.26
C CYS A 3 15.83 -4.90 5.42
N LYS A 4 16.29 -5.63 6.43
CA LYS A 4 15.43 -6.26 7.45
C LYS A 4 14.82 -5.30 8.50
N ASN A 5 15.15 -4.01 8.50
CA ASN A 5 14.74 -3.11 9.61
C ASN A 5 13.84 -1.94 9.23
N VAL A 6 13.63 -1.65 7.94
CA VAL A 6 12.81 -0.50 7.54
C VAL A 6 11.38 -0.97 7.27
N MET A 7 10.41 -0.34 7.92
CA MET A 7 9.00 -0.68 7.74
C MET A 7 8.45 -0.03 6.45
N PRO A 8 7.48 -0.64 5.77
CA PRO A 8 6.78 -0.04 4.63
C PRO A 8 6.23 1.36 4.94
N THR A 9 5.75 1.56 6.18
CA THR A 9 5.27 2.87 6.66
C THR A 9 6.36 3.94 6.64
N THR A 10 7.62 3.58 6.86
CA THR A 10 8.75 4.51 6.72
C THR A 10 8.92 4.96 5.26
N TYR A 11 8.80 4.03 4.30
CA TYR A 11 8.83 4.39 2.88
C TYR A 11 7.63 5.24 2.46
N LEU A 12 6.45 5.01 3.05
CA LEU A 12 5.28 5.86 2.82
C LEU A 12 5.56 7.30 3.29
N LEU A 13 6.09 7.47 4.49
CA LEU A 13 6.44 8.79 5.02
C LEU A 13 7.50 9.49 4.16
N ILE A 14 8.55 8.76 3.74
CA ILE A 14 9.56 9.28 2.82
C ILE A 14 8.91 9.70 1.49
N ALA A 15 8.03 8.87 0.93
CA ALA A 15 7.31 9.18 -0.30
C ALA A 15 6.49 10.47 -0.17
N ILE A 16 5.78 10.65 0.95
CA ILE A 16 5.02 11.89 1.22
C ILE A 16 5.96 13.10 1.29
N VAL A 17 7.08 13.01 2.01
CA VAL A 17 8.05 14.12 2.09
C VAL A 17 8.62 14.46 0.71
N VAL A 18 8.99 13.46 -0.08
CA VAL A 18 9.52 13.66 -1.44
C VAL A 18 8.45 14.25 -2.35
N MET A 19 7.20 13.80 -2.27
CA MET A 19 6.08 14.38 -3.02
C MET A 19 5.89 15.86 -2.70
N VAL A 20 5.90 16.22 -1.42
CA VAL A 20 5.80 17.61 -0.95
C VAL A 20 6.96 18.44 -1.48
N ALA A 21 8.19 17.96 -1.36
CA ALA A 21 9.37 18.65 -1.87
C ALA A 21 9.30 18.87 -3.40
N LEU A 22 8.87 17.85 -4.15
CA LEU A 22 8.72 17.93 -5.61
C LEU A 22 7.64 18.91 -6.04
N HIS A 23 6.52 18.97 -5.33
CA HIS A 23 5.46 19.92 -5.62
C HIS A 23 5.93 21.38 -5.48
N PHE A 24 6.70 21.68 -4.44
CA PHE A 24 7.22 23.04 -4.23
C PHE A 24 8.41 23.37 -5.16
N SER A 25 9.23 22.39 -5.52
CA SER A 25 10.44 22.62 -6.33
C SER A 25 10.16 22.60 -7.83
N PHE A 26 9.30 21.68 -8.29
CA PHE A 26 9.04 21.43 -9.72
C PHE A 26 7.56 21.06 -9.97
N PRO A 27 6.60 21.98 -9.81
CA PRO A 27 5.21 21.73 -10.18
C PRO A 27 5.05 21.80 -11.71
N VAL A 28 5.41 20.71 -12.40
CA VAL A 28 5.48 20.63 -13.88
C VAL A 28 4.18 21.10 -14.55
N ALA A 29 3.04 20.70 -14.00
CA ALA A 29 1.73 21.18 -14.42
C ALA A 29 0.74 21.07 -13.27
N ARG A 30 -0.12 22.08 -13.09
CA ARG A 30 -1.31 21.99 -12.26
C ARG A 30 -2.47 21.54 -13.13
N ILE A 31 -2.92 20.31 -12.89
CA ILE A 31 -3.92 19.65 -13.74
C ILE A 31 -5.31 19.62 -13.09
N ILE A 32 -5.40 19.97 -11.80
CA ILE A 32 -6.64 19.89 -11.03
C ILE A 32 -6.98 21.30 -10.51
N PRO A 33 -8.19 21.81 -10.79
CA PRO A 33 -8.60 23.11 -10.27
C PRO A 33 -8.76 23.14 -8.73
N PRO A 34 -8.59 24.29 -8.06
CA PRO A 34 -8.51 24.40 -6.59
C PRO A 34 -9.74 23.99 -5.76
N LEU A 35 -10.88 23.70 -6.40
CA LEU A 35 -12.07 23.14 -5.73
C LEU A 35 -12.23 21.64 -5.98
N TRP A 36 -11.64 21.14 -7.06
CA TRP A 36 -11.68 19.73 -7.45
C TRP A 36 -10.59 18.92 -6.76
N ASN A 37 -9.55 19.58 -6.24
CA ASN A 37 -8.50 18.96 -5.42
C ASN A 37 -9.06 18.29 -4.15
N LEU A 38 -10.18 18.77 -3.60
CA LEU A 38 -10.85 18.19 -2.43
C LEU A 38 -11.36 16.77 -2.69
N LEU A 39 -11.57 16.39 -3.96
CA LEU A 39 -11.89 15.00 -4.32
C LEU A 39 -10.76 14.03 -3.93
N GLY A 40 -9.54 14.52 -3.70
CA GLY A 40 -8.41 13.74 -3.19
C GLY A 40 -8.65 13.18 -1.78
N ILE A 41 -9.57 13.77 -1.01
CA ILE A 41 -9.99 13.24 0.30
C ILE A 41 -10.58 11.84 0.15
N ILE A 42 -11.27 11.55 -0.96
CA ILE A 42 -11.94 10.27 -1.18
C ILE A 42 -10.95 9.09 -1.24
N PRO A 43 -9.97 9.05 -2.18
CA PRO A 43 -8.98 7.97 -2.19
C PRO A 43 -8.09 7.97 -0.93
N LEU A 44 -7.79 9.14 -0.35
CA LEU A 44 -7.04 9.21 0.89
C LEU A 44 -7.77 8.50 2.04
N ALA A 45 -9.03 8.88 2.28
CA ALA A 45 -9.86 8.28 3.31
C ALA A 45 -10.07 6.79 3.06
N LEU A 46 -10.34 6.39 1.81
CA LEU A 46 -10.48 4.98 1.44
C LEU A 46 -9.19 4.19 1.75
N GLY A 47 -8.02 4.74 1.41
CA GLY A 47 -6.74 4.10 1.69
C GLY A 47 -6.45 3.94 3.18
N VAL A 48 -6.83 4.92 4.00
CA VAL A 48 -6.76 4.84 5.46
C VAL A 48 -7.72 3.77 5.99
N ILE A 49 -8.97 3.78 5.55
CA ILE A 49 -10.00 2.81 5.97
C ILE A 49 -9.56 1.38 5.63
N ILE A 50 -9.05 1.13 4.41
CA ILE A 50 -8.55 -0.19 4.01
C ILE A 50 -7.42 -0.66 4.94
N ASN A 51 -6.47 0.22 5.27
CA ASN A 51 -5.38 -0.13 6.19
C ASN A 51 -5.88 -0.45 7.61
N LEU A 52 -6.83 0.33 8.13
CA LEU A 52 -7.43 0.07 9.43
C LEU A 52 -8.20 -1.25 9.47
N ILE A 53 -8.97 -1.56 8.42
CA ILE A 53 -9.70 -2.83 8.32
C ILE A 53 -8.74 -4.01 8.19
N ALA A 54 -7.66 -3.86 7.40
CA ALA A 54 -6.65 -4.90 7.24
C ALA A 54 -5.93 -5.19 8.57
N ASP A 55 -5.51 -4.15 9.29
CA ASP A 55 -4.86 -4.26 10.61
C ASP A 55 -5.79 -4.93 11.64
N GLN A 56 -7.07 -4.54 11.66
CA GLN A 56 -8.07 -5.20 12.50
C GLN A 56 -8.25 -6.69 12.16
N ALA A 57 -8.13 -7.07 10.89
CA ALA A 57 -8.23 -8.48 10.48
C ALA A 57 -7.05 -9.30 11.02
N PHE A 58 -5.83 -8.77 10.96
CA PHE A 58 -4.64 -9.39 11.58
C PHE A 58 -4.79 -9.52 13.10
N HIS A 59 -5.25 -8.46 13.77
CA HIS A 59 -5.51 -8.48 15.20
C HIS A 59 -6.55 -9.54 15.60
N LYS A 60 -7.67 -9.64 14.87
CA LYS A 60 -8.70 -10.67 15.11
C LYS A 60 -8.19 -12.08 14.87
N ALA A 61 -7.30 -12.27 13.90
CA ALA A 61 -6.68 -13.56 13.58
C ALA A 61 -5.52 -13.93 14.52
N ASN A 62 -5.21 -13.09 15.53
CA ASN A 62 -4.06 -13.24 16.44
C ASN A 62 -2.74 -13.50 15.68
N THR A 63 -2.55 -12.78 14.57
CA THR A 63 -1.39 -12.94 13.71
C THR A 63 -0.74 -11.58 13.40
N THR A 64 0.47 -11.58 12.86
CA THR A 64 1.29 -10.36 12.80
C THR A 64 1.13 -9.61 11.48
N VAL A 65 0.94 -8.30 11.58
CA VAL A 65 0.96 -7.37 10.43
C VAL A 65 2.39 -6.99 10.01
N LYS A 66 3.41 -7.40 10.78
CA LYS A 66 4.79 -6.97 10.55
C LYS A 66 5.40 -7.77 9.41
N PRO A 67 6.00 -7.08 8.42
CA PRO A 67 6.67 -7.76 7.32
C PRO A 67 7.83 -8.62 7.84
N PHE A 68 8.10 -9.72 7.15
CA PHE A 68 9.21 -10.64 7.45
C PHE A 68 9.13 -11.32 8.82
N LYS A 69 7.93 -11.44 9.38
CA LYS A 69 7.65 -12.27 10.54
C LYS A 69 6.74 -13.42 10.14
N GLU A 70 6.91 -14.55 10.80
CA GLU A 70 6.08 -15.72 10.59
C GLU A 70 4.62 -15.42 10.95
N SER A 71 3.72 -15.82 10.05
CA SER A 71 2.28 -15.69 10.24
C SER A 71 1.72 -17.01 10.74
N THR A 72 0.91 -16.93 11.79
CA THR A 72 0.21 -18.07 12.40
C THR A 72 -1.09 -18.44 11.69
N THR A 73 -1.68 -17.50 10.96
CA THR A 73 -2.98 -17.66 10.31
C THR A 73 -2.97 -16.96 8.95
N LEU A 74 -3.44 -17.64 7.90
CA LEU A 74 -3.66 -17.03 6.59
C LEU A 74 -4.98 -16.24 6.59
N VAL A 75 -4.89 -14.91 6.51
CA VAL A 75 -6.07 -14.03 6.49
C VAL A 75 -6.55 -13.84 5.04
N THR A 76 -7.71 -14.39 4.70
CA THR A 76 -8.28 -14.34 3.34
C THR A 76 -9.60 -13.55 3.23
N GLU A 77 -10.16 -13.13 4.36
CA GLU A 77 -11.50 -12.52 4.43
C GLU A 77 -11.49 -10.99 4.35
N GLY A 78 -12.67 -10.42 4.06
CA GLY A 78 -12.86 -8.97 4.02
C GLY A 78 -12.03 -8.29 2.92
N VAL A 79 -11.21 -7.30 3.29
CA VAL A 79 -10.35 -6.58 2.33
C VAL A 79 -9.31 -7.48 1.67
N PHE A 80 -8.95 -8.61 2.30
CA PHE A 80 -8.06 -9.61 1.73
C PHE A 80 -8.70 -10.44 0.61
N ARG A 81 -10.03 -10.42 0.46
CA ARG A 81 -10.69 -11.04 -0.70
C ARG A 81 -10.59 -10.19 -1.97
N ILE A 82 -10.43 -8.88 -1.78
CA ILE A 82 -10.33 -7.89 -2.86
C ILE A 82 -8.92 -7.90 -3.45
N SER A 83 -7.90 -7.94 -2.60
CA SER A 83 -6.50 -7.94 -2.97
C SER A 83 -5.72 -8.70 -1.93
N ARG A 84 -4.68 -9.44 -2.32
CA ARG A 84 -3.79 -10.14 -1.37
C ARG A 84 -2.92 -9.19 -0.57
N ASN A 85 -2.77 -7.94 -1.03
CA ASN A 85 -1.92 -6.93 -0.42
C ASN A 85 -2.70 -5.62 -0.17
N PRO A 86 -3.82 -5.67 0.58
CA PRO A 86 -4.74 -4.54 0.69
C PRO A 86 -4.11 -3.34 1.41
N MET A 87 -3.18 -3.56 2.34
CA MET A 87 -2.46 -2.47 3.02
C MET A 87 -1.62 -1.65 2.05
N TYR A 88 -0.87 -2.31 1.17
CA TYR A 88 -0.06 -1.67 0.14
C TYR A 88 -0.94 -0.94 -0.89
N LEU A 89 -2.08 -1.52 -1.27
CA LEU A 89 -3.09 -0.82 -2.06
C LEU A 89 -3.58 0.45 -1.35
N GLY A 90 -3.87 0.37 -0.05
CA GLY A 90 -4.28 1.51 0.74
C GLY A 90 -3.20 2.60 0.83
N PHE A 91 -1.92 2.24 0.90
CA PHE A 91 -0.81 3.20 0.83
C PHE A 91 -0.76 3.92 -0.53
N VAL A 92 -0.94 3.19 -1.63
CA VAL A 92 -1.02 3.78 -2.96
C VAL A 92 -2.20 4.75 -3.06
N LEU A 93 -3.37 4.38 -2.52
CA LEU A 93 -4.56 5.25 -2.48
C LEU A 93 -4.34 6.52 -1.65
N ILE A 94 -3.65 6.42 -0.52
CA ILE A 94 -3.24 7.58 0.30
C ILE A 94 -2.37 8.52 -0.53
N LEU A 95 -1.33 8.00 -1.20
CA LEU A 95 -0.45 8.81 -2.03
C LEU A 95 -1.19 9.43 -3.23
N ILE A 96 -2.11 8.71 -3.87
CA ILE A 96 -2.96 9.26 -4.93
C ILE A 96 -3.80 10.43 -4.41
N GLY A 97 -4.45 10.26 -3.25
CA GLY A 97 -5.28 11.32 -2.66
C GLY A 97 -4.48 12.55 -2.28
N ILE A 98 -3.28 12.38 -1.72
CA ILE A 98 -2.35 13.48 -1.47
C ILE A 98 -1.96 14.15 -2.80
N GLY A 99 -1.62 13.38 -3.84
CA GLY A 99 -1.30 13.94 -5.16
C GLY A 99 -2.44 14.80 -5.75
N VAL A 100 -3.69 14.36 -5.60
CA VAL A 100 -4.88 15.11 -6.04
C VAL A 100 -5.02 16.43 -5.25
N LEU A 101 -4.83 16.38 -3.93
CA LEU A 101 -4.89 17.56 -3.05
C LEU A 101 -3.81 18.60 -3.39
N MET A 102 -2.67 18.15 -3.91
CA MET A 102 -1.55 19.01 -4.30
C MET A 102 -1.70 19.62 -5.71
N GLU A 103 -2.76 19.29 -6.46
CA GLU A 103 -3.08 19.82 -7.79
C GLU A 103 -2.05 19.55 -8.91
N SER A 104 -0.86 19.07 -8.58
CA SER A 104 0.28 18.94 -9.48
C SER A 104 0.48 17.52 -10.00
N LEU A 105 0.98 17.38 -11.22
CA LEU A 105 1.25 16.07 -11.83
C LEU A 105 2.54 15.40 -11.31
N THR A 106 3.55 16.17 -10.90
CA THR A 106 4.87 15.66 -10.49
C THR A 106 4.83 14.57 -9.39
N PRO A 107 4.01 14.71 -8.33
CA PRO A 107 3.93 13.72 -7.26
C PRO A 107 3.48 12.32 -7.70
N TYR A 108 2.79 12.16 -8.84
CA TYR A 108 2.34 10.85 -9.31
C TYR A 108 3.47 9.94 -9.79
N VAL A 109 4.63 10.50 -10.16
CA VAL A 109 5.84 9.71 -10.41
C VAL A 109 6.25 8.97 -9.14
N ILE A 110 6.09 9.59 -7.97
CA ILE A 110 6.39 8.96 -6.69
C ILE A 110 5.37 7.88 -6.35
N VAL A 111 4.09 8.06 -6.67
CA VAL A 111 3.06 7.02 -6.50
C VAL A 111 3.46 5.75 -7.26
N LEU A 112 3.82 5.88 -8.55
CA LEU A 112 4.23 4.75 -9.38
C LEU A 112 5.52 4.12 -8.87
N ALA A 113 6.53 4.93 -8.54
CA ALA A 113 7.79 4.45 -8.00
C ALA A 113 7.59 3.70 -6.68
N PHE A 114 6.73 4.20 -5.80
CA PHE A 114 6.38 3.56 -4.53
C PHE A 114 5.71 2.21 -4.75
N ALA A 115 4.71 2.11 -5.64
CA ALA A 115 4.04 0.85 -5.93
C ALA A 115 5.02 -0.22 -6.46
N ILE A 116 5.91 0.17 -7.38
CA ILE A 116 6.95 -0.73 -7.92
C ILE A 116 7.93 -1.14 -6.81
N LEU A 117 8.37 -0.20 -5.97
CA LEU A 117 9.30 -0.46 -4.88
C LEU A 117 8.68 -1.46 -3.87
N MET A 118 7.43 -1.26 -3.47
CA MET A 118 6.72 -2.14 -2.55
C MET A 118 6.49 -3.53 -3.16
N ASP A 119 6.13 -3.62 -4.45
CA ASP A 119 5.99 -4.92 -5.15
C ASP A 119 7.31 -5.72 -5.10
N ARG A 120 8.43 -5.05 -5.38
CA ARG A 120 9.74 -5.72 -5.51
C ARG A 120 10.40 -6.04 -4.18
N MET A 121 10.31 -5.15 -3.20
CA MET A 121 11.04 -5.29 -1.93
C MET A 121 10.25 -6.01 -0.85
N TYR A 122 8.93 -5.87 -0.83
CA TYR A 122 8.09 -6.38 0.24
C TYR A 122 7.14 -7.46 -0.25
N ILE A 123 6.19 -7.11 -1.12
CA ILE A 123 5.07 -7.99 -1.48
C ILE A 123 5.55 -9.34 -2.02
N ARG A 124 6.51 -9.36 -2.94
CA ARG A 124 7.03 -10.64 -3.48
C ARG A 124 7.76 -11.50 -2.45
N VAL A 125 8.36 -10.87 -1.45
CA VAL A 125 9.08 -11.58 -0.39
C VAL A 125 8.08 -12.12 0.62
N GLU A 126 7.10 -11.31 1.03
CA GLU A 126 6.00 -11.71 1.90
C GLU A 126 5.17 -12.84 1.28
N GLU A 127 4.75 -12.71 0.01
CA GLU A 127 4.03 -13.77 -0.70
C GLU A 127 4.83 -15.08 -0.78
N ARG A 128 6.17 -15.01 -0.84
CA ARG A 128 7.02 -16.20 -0.82
C ARG A 128 7.05 -16.84 0.57
N MET A 129 7.21 -16.04 1.63
CA MET A 129 7.19 -16.53 3.01
C MET A 129 5.84 -17.16 3.33
N ILE A 130 4.74 -16.52 2.97
CA ILE A 130 3.38 -17.06 3.16
C ILE A 130 3.20 -18.35 2.35
N ALA A 131 3.75 -18.43 1.13
CA ALA A 131 3.72 -19.68 0.35
C ALA A 131 4.48 -20.83 1.03
N GLU A 132 5.63 -20.52 1.64
CA GLU A 132 6.43 -21.49 2.40
C GLU A 132 5.73 -21.93 3.69
N GLU A 133 5.01 -21.01 4.36
CA GLU A 133 4.29 -21.26 5.61
C GLU A 133 2.98 -22.03 5.42
N PHE A 134 2.17 -21.67 4.41
CA PHE A 134 0.79 -22.18 4.26
C PHE A 134 0.58 -23.11 3.05
N GLY A 135 1.58 -23.27 2.18
CA GLY A 135 1.59 -24.26 1.10
C GLY A 135 0.31 -24.29 0.24
N ALA A 136 -0.47 -25.37 0.35
CA ALA A 136 -1.66 -25.59 -0.47
C ALA A 136 -2.78 -24.56 -0.23
N GLU A 137 -2.97 -24.13 1.03
CA GLU A 137 -3.97 -23.10 1.38
C GLU A 137 -3.65 -21.77 0.71
N TRP A 138 -2.35 -21.41 0.67
CA TRP A 138 -1.89 -20.23 -0.04
C TRP A 138 -2.15 -20.33 -1.54
N GLU A 139 -1.85 -21.47 -2.17
CA GLU A 139 -2.06 -21.61 -3.62
C GLU A 139 -3.55 -21.56 -4.01
N GLU A 140 -4.45 -22.06 -3.16
CA GLU A 140 -5.90 -21.92 -3.39
C GLU A 140 -6.35 -20.46 -3.26
N TYR A 141 -5.92 -19.76 -2.21
CA TYR A 141 -6.21 -18.35 -2.03
C TYR A 141 -5.65 -17.49 -3.18
N LYS A 142 -4.42 -17.77 -3.61
CA LYS A 142 -3.74 -17.07 -4.70
C LYS A 142 -4.44 -17.23 -6.05
N ARG A 143 -5.17 -18.31 -6.27
CA ARG A 143 -5.98 -18.52 -7.48
C ARG A 143 -7.24 -17.65 -7.50
N SER A 144 -7.83 -17.40 -6.34
CA SER A 144 -9.10 -16.67 -6.22
C SER A 144 -8.95 -15.16 -6.03
N THR A 145 -7.82 -14.70 -5.48
CA THR A 145 -7.57 -13.28 -5.21
C THR A 145 -6.28 -12.80 -5.88
N ARG A 146 -6.29 -11.63 -6.54
CA ARG A 146 -5.12 -11.04 -7.21
C ARG A 146 -4.22 -10.25 -6.25
N ARG A 147 -3.00 -9.92 -6.70
CA ARG A 147 -1.99 -9.24 -5.86
C ARG A 147 -2.37 -7.82 -5.43
N TRP A 148 -2.83 -6.98 -6.36
CA TRP A 148 -3.07 -5.55 -6.14
C TRP A 148 -4.56 -5.20 -6.18
N LEU A 149 -5.33 -5.86 -7.04
CA LEU A 149 -6.80 -5.92 -7.19
C LEU A 149 -7.11 -6.92 -8.31
#